data_AF-A0AAD7PZY7-F1
#
_entry.id   AF-A0AAD7PZY7-F1
#
_cell.length_a   1.000
_cell.length_b   1.000
_cell.length_c   1.000
_cell.angle_alpha   90.00
_cell.angle_beta   90.00
_cell.angle_gamma   90.00
#
_symmetry.space_group_name_H-M   'P 1'
#
loop_
_entity.id
_entity.type
_entity.pdbx_description
1 polymer ?
#
loop_
_entity_poly.entity_id
_entity_poly.type
_entity_poly.pdbx_seq_one_letter_code
_entity_poly.pdbx_strand_id
1 'polypeptide(L)'
;MVIIAGRGISGFRWASSSSSSSSSQSSSSTKSPKTEKKLVDRLSSVIDAANDRKLPPELRGQRNAVRSETDIINVVEHRIWHSMEEGQFENLPGKGKPLNLNTNPHADPADDTLYRILSKNGCAPEWVELNKEIRSKISEWRIALKKATEFKCNGDNSKWVEVSEALKVQLRDINDKVFRYNLIVPFGRQMFGLKWEKELARLEE
;
A
#
# COMPACT_ATOMS: atom_id res chain seq x y z
N MET A 1 -31.80 20.11 -0.70
CA MET A 1 -30.90 21.20 -0.27
C MET A 1 -29.48 20.63 -0.25
N VAL A 2 -28.62 21.19 -1.11
CA VAL A 2 -27.13 21.22 -1.11
C VAL A 2 -26.31 19.92 -0.90
N ILE A 3 -25.77 19.45 -2.03
CA ILE A 3 -24.42 18.95 -2.42
C ILE A 3 -23.29 18.88 -1.36
N ILE A 4 -22.45 17.82 -1.43
CA ILE A 4 -20.95 17.74 -1.46
C ILE A 4 -20.57 16.23 -1.39
N ALA A 5 -20.22 15.56 -2.49
CA ALA A 5 -18.88 15.36 -3.09
C ALA A 5 -17.95 14.33 -2.39
N GLY A 6 -17.59 13.27 -3.12
CA GLY A 6 -16.42 12.40 -2.90
C GLY A 6 -16.08 11.71 -4.23
N ARG A 7 -15.06 12.16 -5.00
CA ARG A 7 -13.66 11.69 -4.97
C ARG A 7 -13.64 10.15 -4.91
N GLY A 8 -13.53 9.40 -6.00
CA GLY A 8 -12.59 9.52 -7.10
C GLY A 8 -11.63 8.33 -7.03
N ILE A 9 -12.03 7.19 -7.61
CA ILE A 9 -11.14 6.04 -7.81
C ILE A 9 -10.86 5.97 -9.31
N SER A 10 -9.59 6.11 -9.61
CA SER A 10 -8.95 6.23 -10.92
C SER A 10 -9.38 5.15 -11.89
N GLY A 11 -10.04 5.55 -12.98
CA GLY A 11 -10.20 4.71 -14.15
C GLY A 11 -8.83 4.36 -14.73
N PHE A 12 -8.61 3.07 -14.99
CA PHE A 12 -7.52 2.61 -15.85
C PHE A 12 -7.79 3.12 -17.26
N ARG A 13 -7.27 4.32 -17.57
CA ARG A 13 -7.24 4.85 -18.93
C ARG A 13 -6.22 4.05 -19.72
N TRP A 14 -6.69 3.24 -20.67
CA TRP A 14 -5.83 2.79 -21.76
C TRP A 14 -5.47 4.02 -22.60
N ALA A 15 -4.29 4.58 -22.35
CA ALA A 15 -3.70 5.55 -23.23
C ALA A 15 -3.20 4.80 -24.47
N SER A 16 -3.85 5.01 -25.61
CA SER A 16 -3.29 4.68 -26.92
C SER A 16 -2.06 5.55 -27.12
N SER A 17 -0.89 5.07 -26.73
CA SER A 17 0.37 5.71 -27.09
C SER A 17 0.62 5.46 -28.57
N SER A 18 0.35 6.47 -29.39
CA SER A 18 0.96 6.58 -30.71
C SER A 18 2.47 6.66 -30.51
N SER A 19 3.16 5.56 -30.81
CA SER A 19 4.62 5.55 -30.81
C SER A 19 5.12 6.43 -31.95
N SER A 20 5.60 7.62 -31.61
CA SER A 20 6.48 8.41 -32.47
C SER A 20 7.77 7.61 -32.66
N SER A 21 7.99 7.14 -33.89
CA SER A 21 9.23 6.49 -34.27
C SER A 21 10.36 7.52 -34.24
N SER A 22 11.17 7.49 -33.18
CA SER A 22 12.46 8.16 -33.14
C SER A 22 13.46 7.34 -33.96
N SER A 23 13.93 7.94 -35.04
CA SER A 23 14.95 7.41 -35.93
C SER A 23 16.30 7.39 -35.22
N SER A 24 16.77 6.20 -34.84
CA SER A 24 18.18 5.96 -34.51
C SER A 24 18.78 5.07 -35.60
N GLN A 25 19.78 5.62 -36.28
CA GLN A 25 20.50 4.98 -37.38
C GLN A 25 21.28 3.77 -36.84
N SER A 26 20.96 2.59 -37.35
CA SER A 26 21.90 1.47 -37.42
C SER A 26 21.63 0.66 -38.68
N SER A 27 22.71 0.13 -39.22
CA SER A 27 22.95 -0.20 -40.62
C SER A 27 22.21 -1.43 -41.17
N SER A 28 21.92 -1.35 -42.47
CA SER A 28 21.79 -2.45 -43.46
C SER A 28 20.70 -3.50 -43.28
N SER A 29 19.56 -3.31 -43.94
CA SER A 29 19.01 -4.23 -44.95
C SER A 29 17.67 -3.67 -45.45
N THR A 30 17.59 -3.33 -46.74
CA THR A 30 16.35 -2.86 -47.38
C THR A 30 15.36 -4.02 -47.49
N LYS A 31 14.63 -4.30 -46.41
CA LYS A 31 13.52 -5.26 -46.42
C LYS A 31 12.36 -4.61 -47.19
N SER A 32 11.87 -5.31 -48.21
CA SER A 32 10.75 -4.85 -49.03
C SER A 32 9.52 -4.46 -48.19
N PRO A 33 8.70 -3.49 -48.61
CA PRO A 33 7.50 -3.08 -47.86
C PRO A 33 6.48 -4.22 -47.67
N LYS A 34 6.55 -5.27 -48.50
CA LYS A 34 5.73 -6.49 -48.36
C LYS A 34 6.17 -7.35 -47.16
N THR A 35 7.47 -7.40 -46.86
CA THR A 35 8.00 -8.18 -45.73
C THR A 35 7.69 -7.55 -44.37
N GLU A 36 7.63 -6.22 -44.28
CA GLU A 36 7.25 -5.52 -43.05
C GLU A 36 5.76 -5.68 -42.73
N LYS A 37 4.88 -5.52 -43.72
CA LYS A 37 3.44 -5.79 -43.55
C LYS A 37 3.17 -7.21 -43.06
N LYS A 38 3.85 -8.20 -43.65
CA LYS A 38 3.76 -9.61 -43.24
C LYS A 38 4.25 -9.85 -41.80
N LEU A 39 5.21 -9.08 -41.31
CA LEU A 39 5.67 -9.16 -39.92
C LEU A 39 4.64 -8.55 -38.95
N VAL A 40 4.08 -7.38 -39.28
CA VAL A 40 3.04 -6.74 -38.48
C VAL A 40 1.79 -7.64 -38.37
N ASP A 41 1.36 -8.25 -39.47
CA ASP A 41 0.22 -9.18 -39.49
C ASP A 41 0.47 -10.46 -38.65
N ARG A 42 1.73 -10.91 -38.60
CA ARG A 42 2.10 -12.04 -37.74
C ARG A 42 2.11 -11.66 -36.27
N LEU A 43 2.60 -10.47 -35.93
CA LEU A 43 2.61 -9.97 -34.56
C LEU A 43 1.19 -9.71 -34.04
N SER A 44 0.32 -9.09 -34.86
CA SER A 44 -1.09 -8.89 -34.51
C SER A 44 -1.79 -10.24 -34.27
N SER A 45 -1.61 -11.21 -35.18
CA SER A 45 -2.18 -12.56 -35.02
C SER A 45 -1.72 -13.28 -33.75
N VAL A 46 -0.46 -13.12 -33.35
CA VAL A 46 0.07 -13.70 -32.10
C VAL A 46 -0.51 -13.01 -30.87
N ILE A 47 -0.64 -11.68 -30.90
CA ILE A 47 -1.24 -10.89 -29.81
C ILE A 47 -2.72 -11.25 -29.65
N ASP A 48 -3.46 -11.33 -30.76
CA ASP A 48 -4.87 -11.72 -30.78
C ASP A 48 -5.06 -13.14 -30.24
N ALA A 49 -4.21 -14.09 -30.65
CA ALA A 49 -4.25 -15.46 -30.15
C ALA A 49 -3.94 -15.55 -28.64
N ALA A 50 -3.03 -14.72 -28.12
CA ALA A 50 -2.72 -14.66 -26.70
C ALA A 50 -3.87 -14.05 -25.88
N ASN A 51 -4.52 -13.02 -26.43
CA ASN A 51 -5.69 -12.39 -25.81
C ASN A 51 -6.93 -13.29 -25.84
N ASP A 52 -7.16 -14.01 -26.95
CA ASP A 52 -8.27 -14.98 -27.07
C ASP A 52 -8.19 -16.10 -26.02
N ARG A 53 -6.99 -16.51 -25.62
CA ARG A 53 -6.83 -17.52 -24.56
C ARG A 53 -7.29 -17.05 -23.19
N LYS A 54 -7.29 -15.74 -22.93
CA LYS A 54 -7.77 -15.14 -21.68
C LYS A 54 -9.30 -15.00 -21.65
N LEU A 55 -9.96 -15.12 -22.80
CA LEU A 55 -11.41 -15.00 -22.89
C LEU A 55 -12.13 -16.30 -22.52
N PRO A 56 -13.37 -16.18 -22.01
CA PRO A 56 -14.31 -17.29 -21.93
C PRO A 56 -14.39 -18.03 -23.28
N PRO A 57 -14.42 -19.38 -23.29
CA PRO A 57 -14.61 -20.21 -24.48
C PRO A 57 -15.64 -19.69 -25.49
N GLU A 58 -16.74 -19.11 -25.01
CA GLU A 58 -17.88 -18.57 -25.75
C GLU A 58 -17.50 -17.32 -26.58
N LEU A 59 -16.41 -16.64 -26.20
CA LEU A 59 -15.93 -15.41 -26.83
C LEU A 59 -14.64 -15.62 -27.65
N ARG A 60 -14.13 -16.85 -27.78
CA ARG A 60 -12.90 -17.16 -28.53
C ARG A 60 -13.14 -17.26 -30.03
N GLY A 61 -12.19 -16.81 -30.86
CA GLY A 61 -12.19 -17.04 -32.31
C GLY A 61 -13.06 -16.09 -33.14
N GLN A 62 -13.75 -15.13 -32.52
CA GLN A 62 -14.49 -14.09 -33.25
C GLN A 62 -13.57 -12.94 -33.66
N ARG A 63 -12.89 -13.11 -34.82
CA ARG A 63 -11.86 -12.18 -35.32
C ARG A 63 -12.38 -10.76 -35.66
N ASN A 64 -13.68 -10.59 -35.91
CA ASN A 64 -14.25 -9.35 -36.47
C ASN A 64 -15.36 -8.69 -35.61
N ALA A 65 -15.70 -9.26 -34.45
CA ALA A 65 -16.60 -8.59 -33.53
C ALA A 65 -15.78 -7.58 -32.73
N VAL A 66 -16.12 -6.30 -32.81
CA VAL A 66 -15.68 -5.33 -31.79
C VAL A 66 -16.22 -5.89 -30.47
N ARG A 67 -15.33 -6.50 -29.68
CA ARG A 67 -15.68 -7.07 -28.39
C ARG A 67 -16.09 -5.90 -27.52
N SER A 68 -17.40 -5.70 -27.40
CA SER A 68 -17.93 -4.66 -26.55
C SER A 68 -17.81 -5.12 -25.11
N GLU A 69 -17.62 -4.18 -24.19
CA GLU A 69 -17.68 -4.46 -22.75
C GLU A 69 -18.98 -5.20 -22.39
N THR A 70 -20.07 -4.88 -23.10
CA THR A 70 -21.38 -5.53 -23.00
C THR A 70 -21.37 -7.02 -23.37
N ASP A 71 -20.60 -7.46 -24.37
CA ASP A 71 -20.53 -8.89 -24.73
C ASP A 71 -19.86 -9.72 -23.62
N ILE A 72 -18.81 -9.16 -23.00
CA ILE A 72 -18.12 -9.79 -21.88
C ILE A 72 -19.04 -9.88 -20.66
N ILE A 73 -19.74 -8.78 -20.35
CA ILE A 73 -20.71 -8.74 -19.25
C ILE A 73 -21.80 -9.80 -19.45
N ASN A 74 -22.41 -9.88 -20.64
CA ASN A 74 -23.47 -10.84 -20.93
C ASN A 74 -23.02 -12.29 -20.72
N VAL A 75 -21.81 -12.65 -21.16
CA VAL A 75 -21.27 -14.01 -20.96
C VAL A 75 -20.99 -14.29 -19.49
N VAL A 76 -20.47 -13.29 -18.75
CA VAL A 76 -20.26 -13.41 -17.30
C VAL A 76 -21.58 -13.58 -16.56
N GLU A 77 -22.60 -12.77 -16.86
CA GLU A 77 -23.93 -12.85 -16.26
C GLU A 77 -24.59 -14.21 -16.52
N HIS A 78 -24.53 -14.70 -17.76
CA HIS A 78 -25.10 -16.00 -18.12
C HIS A 78 -24.43 -17.16 -17.36
N ARG A 79 -23.11 -17.08 -17.16
CA ARG A 79 -22.35 -18.07 -16.35
C ARG A 79 -22.69 -18.00 -14.87
N ILE A 80 -22.87 -16.79 -14.32
CA ILE A 80 -23.30 -16.62 -12.93
C ILE A 80 -24.70 -17.23 -12.76
N TRP A 81 -25.62 -16.94 -13.68
CA TRP A 81 -26.98 -17.45 -13.62
C TRP A 81 -27.05 -18.98 -13.69
N HIS A 82 -26.35 -19.60 -14.65
CA HIS A 82 -26.24 -21.06 -14.69
C HIS A 82 -25.62 -21.65 -13.41
N SER A 83 -24.58 -21.01 -12.87
CA SER A 83 -23.97 -21.47 -11.62
C SER A 83 -24.92 -21.34 -10.41
N MET A 84 -25.84 -20.37 -10.44
CA MET A 84 -26.91 -20.23 -9.45
C MET A 84 -27.97 -21.33 -9.60
N GLU A 85 -28.42 -21.63 -10.82
CA GLU A 85 -29.37 -22.72 -11.10
C GLU A 85 -28.82 -24.09 -10.69
N GLU A 86 -27.54 -24.34 -10.98
CA GLU A 86 -26.84 -25.56 -10.59
C GLU A 86 -26.59 -25.67 -9.07
N GLY A 87 -26.88 -24.61 -8.30
CA GLY A 87 -26.67 -24.59 -6.87
C GLY A 87 -25.19 -24.60 -6.45
N GLN A 88 -24.27 -24.20 -7.34
CA GLN A 88 -22.83 -24.13 -7.05
C GLN A 88 -22.51 -23.21 -5.85
N PHE A 89 -23.40 -22.24 -5.57
CA PHE A 89 -23.29 -21.33 -4.43
C PHE A 89 -23.94 -21.86 -3.13
N GLU A 90 -24.60 -23.02 -3.16
CA GLU A 90 -25.26 -23.60 -1.99
C GLU A 90 -24.28 -24.27 -1.02
N ASN A 91 -23.24 -24.91 -1.52
CA ASN A 91 -22.27 -25.66 -0.72
C ASN A 91 -20.92 -24.94 -0.56
N LEU A 92 -20.94 -23.59 -0.51
CA LEU A 92 -19.71 -22.83 -0.29
C LEU A 92 -19.18 -23.01 1.14
N PRO A 93 -17.85 -23.16 1.31
CA PRO A 93 -17.25 -23.24 2.63
C PRO A 93 -17.52 -21.94 3.40
N GLY A 94 -18.23 -22.06 4.53
CA GLY A 94 -18.57 -20.91 5.37
C GLY A 94 -19.87 -20.20 5.01
N LYS A 95 -20.67 -20.70 4.06
CA LYS A 95 -22.02 -20.15 3.79
C LYS A 95 -22.86 -20.12 5.08
N GLY A 96 -23.46 -18.98 5.38
CA GLY A 96 -24.32 -18.79 6.55
C GLY A 96 -23.59 -18.72 7.91
N LYS A 97 -22.26 -18.87 7.93
CA LYS A 97 -21.46 -18.69 9.15
C LYS A 97 -20.91 -17.26 9.22
N PRO A 98 -20.76 -16.68 10.42
CA PRO A 98 -20.07 -15.41 10.56
C PRO A 98 -18.64 -15.53 10.04
N LEU A 99 -18.15 -14.46 9.40
CA LEU A 99 -16.82 -14.41 8.85
C LEU A 99 -15.78 -14.53 9.97
N ASN A 100 -14.80 -15.43 9.80
CA ASN A 100 -13.68 -15.56 10.73
C ASN A 100 -12.69 -14.41 10.53
N LEU A 101 -12.79 -13.36 11.34
CA LEU A 101 -11.88 -12.21 11.31
C LEU A 101 -10.51 -12.50 11.97
N ASN A 102 -10.33 -13.69 12.54
CA ASN A 102 -9.15 -14.03 13.34
C ASN A 102 -7.93 -14.49 12.52
N THR A 103 -8.10 -14.77 11.23
CA THR A 103 -7.04 -15.29 10.37
C THR A 103 -6.79 -14.32 9.25
N ASN A 104 -5.55 -13.88 9.11
CA ASN A 104 -5.13 -13.03 8.02
C ASN A 104 -4.52 -13.89 6.90
N PRO A 105 -5.23 -14.14 5.78
CA PRO A 105 -4.71 -14.95 4.68
C PRO A 105 -3.50 -14.32 3.97
N HIS A 106 -3.20 -13.05 4.24
CA HIS A 106 -2.06 -12.32 3.70
C HIS A 106 -0.88 -12.20 4.67
N ALA A 107 -1.00 -12.73 5.90
CA ALA A 107 0.11 -12.78 6.85
C ALA A 107 0.99 -14.00 6.58
N ASP A 108 2.28 -13.88 6.89
CA ASP A 108 3.17 -15.05 6.95
C ASP A 108 2.65 -16.05 8.01
N PRO A 109 2.68 -17.38 7.77
CA PRO A 109 2.13 -18.36 8.71
C PRO A 109 2.75 -18.30 10.11
N ALA A 110 4.02 -17.92 10.24
CA ALA A 110 4.67 -17.77 11.54
C ALA A 110 4.13 -16.55 12.29
N ASP A 111 4.01 -15.41 11.59
CA ASP A 111 3.45 -14.16 12.13
C ASP A 111 1.97 -14.31 12.52
N ASP A 112 1.14 -14.94 11.68
CA ASP A 112 -0.29 -15.20 12.00
C ASP A 112 -0.42 -16.05 13.27
N THR A 113 0.43 -17.06 13.41
CA THR A 113 0.44 -17.93 14.60
C THR A 113 0.85 -17.15 15.85
N LEU A 114 1.89 -16.32 15.76
CA LEU A 114 2.34 -15.45 16.84
C LEU A 114 1.22 -14.48 17.28
N TYR A 115 0.62 -13.74 16.33
CA TYR A 115 -0.45 -12.79 16.63
C TYR A 115 -1.70 -13.45 17.20
N ARG A 116 -2.01 -14.67 16.76
CA ARG A 116 -3.11 -15.47 17.31
C ARG A 116 -2.85 -15.92 18.75
N ILE A 117 -1.62 -16.31 19.09
CA ILE A 117 -1.27 -16.68 20.47
C ILE A 117 -1.35 -15.44 21.37
N LEU A 118 -0.78 -14.32 20.92
CA LEU A 118 -0.81 -13.06 21.68
C LEU A 118 -2.24 -12.58 21.94
N SER A 119 -3.09 -12.55 20.90
CA SER A 119 -4.48 -12.11 21.03
C SER A 119 -5.31 -13.01 21.95
N LYS A 120 -5.11 -14.33 21.91
CA LYS A 120 -5.74 -15.28 22.85
C LYS A 120 -5.38 -15.02 24.31
N ASN A 121 -4.16 -14.53 24.57
CA ASN A 121 -3.70 -14.17 25.91
C ASN A 121 -3.99 -12.70 26.29
N GLY A 122 -4.62 -11.93 25.40
CA GLY A 122 -4.84 -10.49 25.61
C GLY A 122 -3.55 -9.66 25.59
N CYS A 123 -2.46 -10.20 25.06
CA CYS A 123 -1.17 -9.53 24.95
C CYS A 123 -1.03 -8.83 23.59
N ALA A 124 -0.30 -7.72 23.56
CA ALA A 124 0.01 -7.04 22.32
C ALA A 124 1.38 -7.49 21.78
N PRO A 125 1.62 -7.38 20.47
CA PRO A 125 2.97 -7.55 19.92
C PRO A 125 3.96 -6.55 20.51
N GLU A 126 5.22 -6.96 20.63
CA GLU A 126 6.29 -6.13 21.18
C GLU A 126 6.34 -4.73 20.55
N TRP A 127 6.23 -4.63 19.23
CA TRP A 127 6.27 -3.34 18.53
C TRP A 127 5.09 -2.43 18.89
N VAL A 128 3.93 -2.97 19.26
CA VAL A 128 2.76 -2.18 19.72
C VAL A 128 3.05 -1.59 21.10
N GLU A 129 3.61 -2.41 22.00
CA GLU A 129 3.97 -1.99 23.35
C GLU A 129 5.09 -0.95 23.32
N LEU A 130 6.11 -1.19 22.51
CA LEU A 130 7.23 -0.26 22.30
C LEU A 130 6.73 1.07 21.69
N ASN A 131 5.78 1.04 20.75
CA ASN A 131 5.17 2.26 20.21
C ASN A 131 4.49 3.09 21.32
N LYS A 132 3.72 2.43 22.19
CA LYS A 132 3.06 3.07 23.33
C LYS A 132 4.09 3.67 24.29
N GLU A 133 5.16 2.93 24.59
CA GLU A 133 6.24 3.41 25.45
C GLU A 133 6.91 4.66 24.87
N ILE A 134 7.31 4.61 23.59
CA ILE A 134 7.93 5.74 22.88
C ILE A 134 7.01 6.97 22.94
N ARG A 135 5.72 6.81 22.64
CA ARG A 135 4.76 7.92 22.70
C ARG A 135 4.64 8.53 24.09
N SER A 136 4.61 7.71 25.14
CA SER A 136 4.58 8.20 26.53
C SER A 136 5.83 9.01 26.84
N LYS A 137 7.02 8.44 26.57
CA LYS A 137 8.30 9.12 26.81
C LYS A 137 8.41 10.44 26.06
N ILE A 138 7.98 10.48 24.80
CA ILE A 138 7.97 11.73 24.01
C ILE A 138 7.06 12.77 24.67
N SER A 139 5.89 12.37 25.15
CA SER A 139 4.95 13.30 25.81
C SER A 139 5.53 13.88 27.11
N GLU A 140 6.11 13.02 27.95
CA GLU A 140 6.77 13.41 29.21
C GLU A 140 7.97 14.32 28.94
N TRP A 141 8.82 13.94 27.98
CA TRP A 141 9.97 14.73 27.56
C TRP A 141 9.57 16.11 27.03
N ARG A 142 8.48 16.22 26.26
CA ARG A 142 7.97 17.52 25.78
C ARG A 142 7.45 18.40 26.91
N ILE A 143 6.79 17.81 27.91
CA ILE A 143 6.32 18.55 29.10
C ILE A 143 7.53 19.06 29.89
N ALA A 144 8.54 18.22 30.09
CA ALA A 144 9.78 18.60 30.76
C ALA A 144 10.54 19.68 29.98
N LEU A 145 10.58 19.60 28.65
CA LEU A 145 11.18 20.62 27.79
C LEU A 145 10.46 21.97 27.92
N LYS A 146 9.11 21.99 27.91
CA LYS A 146 8.34 23.22 28.12
C LYS A 146 8.68 23.89 29.46
N LYS A 147 8.68 23.12 30.54
CA LYS A 147 9.07 23.61 31.89
C LYS A 147 10.50 24.12 31.92
N ALA A 148 11.42 23.44 31.22
CA ALA A 148 12.80 23.87 31.12
C ALA A 148 12.90 25.25 30.45
N THR A 149 12.15 25.45 29.36
CA THR A 149 12.15 26.70 28.60
C THR A 149 11.63 27.88 29.43
N GLU A 150 10.70 27.64 30.37
CA GLU A 150 10.24 28.68 31.31
C GLU A 150 11.38 29.20 32.20
N PHE A 151 12.33 28.35 32.63
CA PHE A 151 13.51 28.81 33.41
C PHE A 151 14.44 29.71 32.59
N LYS A 152 14.57 29.43 31.28
CA LYS A 152 15.34 30.27 30.35
C LYS A 152 14.75 31.69 30.27
N CYS A 153 13.43 31.80 30.23
CA CYS A 153 12.73 33.10 30.23
C CYS A 153 12.87 33.86 31.56
N ASN A 154 12.97 33.15 32.68
CA ASN A 154 13.08 33.73 34.02
C ASN A 154 14.51 34.14 34.43
N GLY A 155 15.52 33.91 33.58
CA GLY A 155 16.91 34.33 33.82
C GLY A 155 17.80 33.28 34.52
N ASP A 156 17.28 32.09 34.82
CA ASP A 156 18.02 31.00 35.47
C ASP A 156 18.82 30.17 34.44
N ASN A 157 19.77 30.81 33.75
CA ASN A 157 20.54 30.17 32.68
C ASN A 157 21.33 28.93 33.14
N SER A 158 21.83 28.90 34.38
CA SER A 158 22.57 27.74 34.90
C SER A 158 21.67 26.49 34.97
N LYS A 159 20.47 26.63 35.52
CA LYS A 159 19.50 25.53 35.62
C LYS A 159 19.02 25.08 34.24
N TRP A 160 18.85 26.01 33.30
CA TRP A 160 18.53 25.69 31.92
C TRP A 160 19.61 24.81 31.28
N VAL A 161 20.89 25.15 31.44
CA VAL A 161 22.00 24.37 30.85
C VAL A 161 21.98 22.94 31.38
N GLU A 162 21.93 22.75 32.70
CA GLU A 162 21.89 21.42 33.33
C GLU A 162 20.69 20.58 32.86
N VAL A 163 19.49 21.17 32.87
CA VAL A 163 18.26 20.48 32.44
C VAL A 163 18.30 20.20 30.93
N SER A 164 18.86 21.09 30.12
CA SER A 164 19.00 20.89 28.67
C SER A 164 19.92 19.72 28.32
N GLU A 165 21.01 19.54 29.08
CA GLU A 165 21.91 18.39 28.90
C GLU A 165 21.23 17.08 29.29
N ALA A 166 20.51 17.06 30.41
CA ALA A 166 19.71 15.90 30.82
C ALA A 166 18.64 15.55 29.77
N LEU A 167 17.93 16.54 29.23
CA LEU A 167 16.93 16.36 28.18
C LEU A 167 17.54 15.86 26.86
N LYS A 168 18.77 16.25 26.51
CA LYS A 168 19.49 15.72 25.34
C LYS A 168 19.87 14.25 25.53
N VAL A 169 20.22 13.83 26.74
CA VAL A 169 20.45 12.41 27.05
C VAL A 169 19.15 11.61 26.89
N GLN A 170 18.04 12.10 27.45
CA GLN A 170 16.72 11.46 27.30
C GLN A 170 16.28 11.39 25.83
N LEU A 171 16.55 12.44 25.05
CA LEU A 171 16.27 12.47 23.61
C LEU A 171 17.01 11.34 22.87
N ARG A 172 18.26 11.07 23.24
CA ARG A 172 19.04 9.94 22.68
C ARG A 172 18.40 8.60 23.01
N ASP A 173 18.01 8.35 24.27
CA ASP A 173 17.31 7.11 24.66
C ASP A 173 16.00 6.90 23.88
N ILE A 174 15.23 7.98 23.70
CA ILE A 174 14.00 7.93 22.89
C ILE A 174 14.34 7.58 21.43
N ASN A 175 15.38 8.19 20.85
CA ASN A 175 15.79 7.90 19.48
C ASN A 175 16.34 6.48 19.31
N ASP A 176 17.02 5.93 20.31
CA ASP A 176 17.47 4.52 20.29
C ASP A 176 16.29 3.55 20.32
N LYS A 177 15.23 3.88 21.07
CA LYS A 177 13.96 3.12 21.05
C LYS A 177 13.25 3.24 19.71
N VAL A 178 13.20 4.43 19.14
CA VAL A 178 12.66 4.67 17.78
C VAL A 178 13.41 3.83 16.75
N PHE A 179 14.74 3.77 16.85
CA PHE A 179 15.54 2.93 15.97
C PHE A 179 15.20 1.45 16.13
N ARG A 180 15.16 0.93 17.37
CA ARG A 180 14.74 -0.45 17.65
C ARG A 180 13.34 -0.75 17.11
N TYR A 181 12.38 0.14 17.34
CA TYR A 181 11.03 0.02 16.81
C TYR A 181 11.01 -0.06 15.27
N ASN A 182 11.81 0.76 14.60
CA ASN A 182 11.88 0.76 13.13
C ASN A 182 12.47 -0.53 12.55
N LEU A 183 13.27 -1.27 13.33
CA LEU A 183 13.82 -2.57 12.92
C LEU A 183 12.81 -3.70 13.03
N ILE A 184 11.87 -3.64 13.97
CA ILE A 184 10.91 -4.72 14.24
C ILE A 184 9.55 -4.52 13.58
N VAL A 185 9.23 -3.30 13.15
CA VAL A 185 7.91 -2.97 12.60
C VAL A 185 7.80 -3.29 11.11
N PRO A 186 6.65 -3.77 10.62
CA PRO A 186 6.40 -3.87 9.18
C PRO A 186 6.59 -2.56 8.42
N PHE A 187 6.99 -2.65 7.15
CA PHE A 187 7.17 -1.49 6.28
C PHE A 187 5.92 -0.59 6.25
N GLY A 188 6.14 0.72 6.23
CA GLY A 188 5.07 1.73 6.25
C GLY A 188 4.58 2.16 7.64
N ARG A 189 5.03 1.51 8.72
CA ARG A 189 4.70 1.88 10.12
C ARG A 189 5.88 2.45 10.91
N GLN A 190 7.01 2.68 10.24
CA GLN A 190 8.21 3.29 10.82
C GLN A 190 7.96 4.75 11.23
N MET A 191 8.77 5.24 12.16
CA MET A 191 8.67 6.58 12.72
C MET A 191 10.00 7.34 12.63
N PHE A 192 9.91 8.66 12.55
CA PHE A 192 11.08 9.53 12.56
C PHE A 192 11.54 9.79 14.00
N GLY A 193 12.86 9.80 14.19
CA GLY A 193 13.46 10.27 15.43
C GLY A 193 13.20 11.76 15.68
N LEU A 194 13.31 12.16 16.94
CA LEU A 194 13.21 13.54 17.36
C LEU A 194 14.53 14.28 17.13
N LYS A 195 14.44 15.55 16.74
CA LYS A 195 15.58 16.46 16.58
C LYS A 195 15.43 17.63 17.56
N TRP A 196 16.50 17.97 18.25
CA TRP A 196 16.51 19.00 19.29
C TRP A 196 16.06 20.36 18.76
N GLU A 197 16.64 20.80 17.64
CA GLU A 197 16.40 22.09 17.02
C GLU A 197 14.95 22.23 16.54
N LYS A 198 14.39 21.14 15.98
CA LYS A 198 13.01 21.12 15.49
C LYS A 198 11.98 21.20 16.61
N GLU A 199 12.28 20.61 17.77
CA GLU A 199 11.38 20.67 18.92
C GLU A 199 11.48 22.03 19.64
N LEU A 200 12.65 22.68 19.67
CA LEU A 200 12.79 24.06 20.13
C LEU A 200 12.02 25.05 19.24
N ALA A 201 12.15 24.94 17.92
CA ALA A 201 11.44 25.81 16.98
C ALA A 201 9.91 25.73 17.16
N ARG A 202 9.37 24.56 17.53
CA ARG A 202 7.92 24.38 17.80
C ARG A 202 7.45 25.04 19.11
N LEU A 203 8.37 25.45 19.99
CA LEU A 203 8.03 26.17 21.22
C LEU A 203 8.09 27.70 21.03
N GLU A 204 8.75 28.16 19.97
CA GLU A 204 8.87 29.58 19.62
C GLU A 204 7.72 30.06 18.71
N GLU A 205 7.00 29.11 18.09
CA GLU A 205 5.77 29.31 17.29
C GLU A 205 4.51 29.28 18.15
#